data_AF-A0A8T7FBT1-F1
#
_entry.id   AF-A0A8T7FBT1-F1
#
_cell.length_a   1.000
_cell.length_b   1.000
_cell.length_c   1.000
_cell.angle_alpha   90.00
_cell.angle_beta   90.00
_cell.angle_gamma   90.00
#
_symmetry.space_group_name_H-M   'P 1'
#
loop_
_entity.id
_entity.type
_entity.pdbx_description
1 polymer ?
#
loop_
_entity_poly.entity_id
_entity_poly.type
_entity_poly.pdbx_seq_one_letter_code
_entity_poly.pdbx_strand_id
1 'polypeptide(L)' 'MDIRQELKTFITKEIMRNPKYPLKDVEPLISGGLIDSFSLVEVQLFIEKKFGVWIDDMEMTVATCNTVDDIAKLIEARQ' A
#
# COMPACT_ATOMS: atom_id res chain seq x y z
N MET A 1 -9.97 -4.59 12.54
CA MET A 1 -8.90 -5.00 11.60
C MET A 1 -8.04 -3.78 11.37
N ASP A 2 -6.72 -3.92 11.42
CA ASP A 2 -5.82 -2.78 11.25
C ASP A 2 -5.31 -2.76 9.80
N ILE A 3 -5.86 -1.85 8.98
CA ILE A 3 -5.56 -1.72 7.55
C ILE A 3 -4.06 -1.55 7.33
N ARG A 4 -3.40 -0.76 8.18
CA ARG A 4 -1.96 -0.47 8.11
C ARG A 4 -1.13 -1.73 8.35
N GLN A 5 -1.50 -2.56 9.33
CA GLN A 5 -0.83 -3.85 9.60
C GLN A 5 -0.91 -4.83 8.41
N GLU A 6 -2.10 -4.95 7.80
CA GLU A 6 -2.30 -5.82 6.63
C GLU A 6 -1.51 -5.33 5.42
N LEU A 7 -1.54 -4.02 5.14
CA LEU A 7 -0.75 -3.40 4.07
C LEU A 7 0.75 -3.59 4.30
N LYS A 8 1.26 -3.31 5.49
CA LYS A 8 2.68 -3.54 5.83
C LYS A 8 3.08 -4.98 5.62
N THR A 9 2.25 -5.92 6.07
CA THR A 9 2.51 -7.35 5.91
C THR A 9 2.55 -7.74 4.44
N PHE A 10 1.60 -7.25 3.63
CA PHE A 10 1.56 -7.51 2.19
C PHE A 10 2.77 -6.92 1.47
N ILE A 11 3.06 -5.63 1.70
CA ILE A 11 4.18 -4.93 1.06
C ILE A 11 5.51 -5.59 1.43
N THR A 12 5.74 -5.88 2.70
CA THR A 12 7.02 -6.48 3.15
C THR A 12 7.19 -7.92 2.68
N LYS A 13 6.12 -8.72 2.59
CA LYS A 13 6.18 -10.13 2.16
C LYS A 13 6.18 -10.30 0.65
N GLU A 14 5.20 -9.71 -0.03
CA GLU A 14 4.93 -9.98 -1.44
C GLU A 14 5.79 -9.08 -2.33
N ILE A 15 5.88 -7.79 -2.00
CA ILE A 15 6.57 -6.79 -2.84
C ILE A 15 8.06 -6.75 -2.52
N MET A 16 8.41 -6.40 -1.27
CA MET A 16 9.81 -6.24 -0.85
C MET A 16 10.54 -7.58 -0.65
N ARG A 17 9.80 -8.69 -0.54
CA ARG A 17 10.32 -10.03 -0.20
C ARG A 17 11.22 -10.03 1.05
N ASN A 18 10.97 -9.11 1.97
CA ASN A 18 11.69 -8.91 3.21
C ASN A 18 10.71 -8.69 4.38
N PRO A 19 10.10 -9.76 4.91
CA PRO A 19 9.10 -9.66 5.99
C PRO A 19 9.65 -9.14 7.32
N LYS A 20 10.98 -9.07 7.48
CA LYS A 20 11.62 -8.54 8.69
C LYS A 20 11.88 -7.04 8.61
N TYR A 21 11.60 -6.42 7.46
CA TYR A 21 11.81 -4.99 7.28
C TYR A 21 10.84 -4.20 8.18
N PRO A 22 11.32 -3.32 9.07
CA PRO A 22 10.48 -2.58 10.00
C PRO A 22 9.84 -1.36 9.31
N LEU A 23 8.96 -1.64 8.33
CA LEU A 23 8.29 -0.60 7.54
C LEU A 23 7.45 0.31 8.44
N LYS A 24 7.70 1.62 8.40
CA LYS A 24 6.91 2.60 9.16
C LYS A 24 5.73 3.11 8.34
N ASP A 25 4.71 3.60 9.03
CA ASP A 25 3.45 3.99 8.37
C ASP A 25 3.61 5.22 7.47
N VAL A 26 4.52 6.14 7.82
CA VAL A 26 4.81 7.39 7.10
C VAL A 26 6.08 7.32 6.26
N GLU A 27 6.63 6.12 6.08
CA GLU A 27 7.86 5.92 5.31
C GLU A 27 7.56 5.93 3.81
N PRO A 28 8.31 6.71 3.01
CA PRO A 28 8.12 6.77 1.57
C PRO A 28 8.48 5.44 0.91
N LEU A 29 7.50 4.80 0.31
CA LEU A 29 7.61 3.50 -0.36
C LEU A 29 8.27 3.66 -1.74
N ILE A 30 7.68 4.47 -2.61
CA ILE A 30 8.10 4.57 -4.01
C ILE A 30 9.17 5.64 -4.16
N SER A 31 8.91 6.84 -3.63
CA SER A 31 9.91 7.93 -3.64
C SER A 31 11.14 7.62 -2.79
N GLY A 32 11.03 6.71 -1.81
CA GLY A 32 12.15 6.19 -1.03
C GLY A 32 12.89 5.01 -1.70
N GLY A 33 12.38 4.51 -2.83
CA GLY A 33 12.98 3.38 -3.55
C GLY A 33 12.82 2.02 -2.85
N LEU A 34 11.85 1.88 -1.94
CA LEU A 34 11.55 0.61 -1.28
C LEU A 34 10.77 -0.34 -2.20
N ILE A 35 9.88 0.22 -3.03
CA ILE A 35 9.10 -0.51 -4.03
C ILE A 35 9.00 0.30 -5.33
N ASP A 36 8.67 -0.37 -6.43
CA ASP A 36 8.47 0.26 -7.73
C ASP A 36 7.03 0.79 -7.90
N SER A 37 6.85 1.74 -8.82
CA SER A 37 5.50 2.25 -9.18
C SER A 37 4.58 1.16 -9.71
N PHE A 38 5.13 0.11 -10.35
CA PHE A 38 4.34 -1.03 -10.83
C PHE A 38 3.73 -1.85 -9.69
N SER A 39 4.38 -1.88 -8.53
CA SER A 39 3.89 -2.60 -7.35
C SER A 39 2.58 -2.00 -6.80
N LEU A 40 2.22 -0.77 -7.19
CA LEU A 40 0.92 -0.19 -6.89
C LEU A 40 -0.22 -1.06 -7.46
N VAL A 41 -0.08 -1.62 -8.66
CA VAL A 41 -1.11 -2.49 -9.24
C VAL A 41 -1.38 -3.72 -8.35
N GLU A 42 -0.33 -4.30 -7.76
CA GLU A 42 -0.46 -5.43 -6.83
C GLU A 42 -1.16 -5.01 -5.53
N VAL A 43 -0.82 -3.82 -5.01
CA VAL A 43 -1.48 -3.23 -3.83
C VAL A 43 -2.96 -2.97 -4.10
N GLN A 44 -3.32 -2.42 -5.26
CA GLN A 44 -4.70 -2.17 -5.67
C GLN A 44 -5.51 -3.47 -5.67
N LEU A 45 -4.99 -4.52 -6.31
CA LEU A 45 -5.62 -5.83 -6.37
C LEU A 45 -5.77 -6.46 -4.97
N PHE A 46 -4.77 -6.28 -4.09
CA PHE A 46 -4.87 -6.71 -2.71
C PHE A 46 -5.98 -5.98 -1.97
N ILE A 47 -6.07 -4.65 -2.13
CA ILE A 47 -7.08 -3.83 -1.47
C ILE A 47 -8.48 -4.23 -1.90
N GLU A 48 -8.71 -4.37 -3.20
CA GLU A 48 -10.00 -4.77 -3.76
C GLU A 48 -10.43 -6.14 -3.23
N LYS A 49 -9.52 -7.12 -3.23
CA LYS A 49 -9.83 -8.48 -2.75
C LYS A 49 -10.00 -8.57 -1.23
N LYS A 50 -9.21 -7.82 -0.46
CA LYS A 50 -9.16 -7.93 1.01
C LYS A 50 -10.20 -7.07 1.69
N PHE A 51 -10.39 -5.84 1.21
CA PHE A 51 -11.25 -4.84 1.82
C PHE A 51 -12.54 -4.59 1.01
N GLY A 52 -12.65 -5.12 -0.22
CA GLY A 52 -13.81 -4.88 -1.08
C GLY A 52 -13.90 -3.44 -1.59
N VAL A 53 -12.79 -2.69 -1.53
CA VAL A 53 -12.73 -1.29 -1.93
C VAL A 53 -12.11 -1.19 -3.33
N TRP A 54 -12.85 -0.57 -4.25
CA TRP A 54 -12.34 -0.25 -5.57
C TRP A 54 -11.65 1.11 -5.56
N ILE A 55 -10.40 1.15 -6.02
CA ILE A 55 -9.60 2.37 -6.18
C ILE A 55 -9.22 2.45 -7.66
N ASP A 56 -9.40 3.62 -8.27
CA ASP A 56 -9.04 3.83 -9.68
C ASP A 56 -7.51 3.90 -9.85
N ASP A 57 -7.00 3.38 -10.97
CA ASP A 57 -5.58 3.45 -11.33
C ASP A 57 -5.05 4.89 -11.34
N MET A 58 -5.86 5.85 -11.77
CA MET A 58 -5.48 7.27 -11.80
C MET A 58 -5.28 7.86 -10.39
N GLU A 59 -5.84 7.23 -9.37
CA GLU A 59 -5.67 7.62 -7.97
C GLU A 59 -4.54 6.86 -7.30
N MET A 60 -4.06 5.77 -7.90
CA MET A 60 -2.94 4.97 -7.44
C MET A 60 -1.62 5.58 -7.96
N THR A 61 -1.22 6.73 -7.41
CA THR A 61 -0.01 7.44 -7.86
C THR A 61 0.99 7.62 -6.71
N VAL A 62 2.23 7.94 -7.04
CA VAL A 62 3.24 8.29 -6.02
C VAL A 62 2.84 9.50 -5.18
N ALA A 63 1.96 10.39 -5.69
CA ALA A 63 1.51 11.55 -4.92
C ALA A 63 0.46 11.20 -3.85
N THR A 64 -0.29 10.11 -4.07
CA THR A 64 -1.46 9.73 -3.28
C THR A 64 -1.30 8.41 -2.53
N CYS A 65 -0.34 7.58 -2.93
CA CYS A 65 -0.05 6.25 -2.38
C CYS A 65 1.45 6.09 -2.07
N ASN A 66 2.10 7.14 -1.57
CA ASN A 66 3.54 7.09 -1.27
C ASN A 66 3.85 6.35 0.02
N THR A 67 2.94 6.36 1.00
CA THR A 67 3.14 5.76 2.32
C THR A 67 2.02 4.78 2.64
N VAL A 68 2.27 3.87 3.61
CA VAL A 68 1.23 2.96 4.11
C VAL A 68 0.05 3.74 4.67
N ASP A 69 0.30 4.87 5.33
CA ASP A 69 -0.75 5.70 5.90
C ASP A 69 -1.60 6.38 4.82
N ASP A 70 -1.01 6.82 3.70
CA ASP A 70 -1.77 7.38 2.57
C ASP A 70 -2.74 6.35 1.98
N ILE A 71 -2.24 5.14 1.75
CA ILE A 71 -3.04 4.03 1.23
C ILE A 71 -4.14 3.65 2.23
N ALA A 72 -3.82 3.58 3.52
CA ALA A 72 -4.80 3.28 4.56
C ALA A 72 -5.92 4.33 4.59
N LYS A 73 -5.58 5.62 4.52
CA LYS A 73 -6.56 6.72 4.45
C LYS A 73 -7.46 6.62 3.22
N LEU A 74 -6.91 6.25 2.06
CA LEU A 74 -7.70 6.06 0.83
C LEU A 74 -8.71 4.93 0.96
N ILE A 75 -8.37 3.86 1.67
CA ILE A 75 -9.27 2.74 1.97
C ILE A 75 -10.33 3.20 2.98
N GLU A 76 -9.91 3.81 4.09
CA GLU A 76 -10.79 4.30 5.15
C GLU A 76 -11.83 5.31 4.61
N ALA A 77 -11.47 6.13 3.63
CA ALA A 77 -12.37 7.10 3.00
C ALA A 77 -13.45 6.47 2.10
N ARG A 78 -13.31 5.20 1.72
CA ARG A 78 -14.20 4.48 0.78
C ARG A 78 -14.95 3.31 1.44
N GLN A 79 -14.71 3.05 2.71
CA GLN A 79 -15.42 2.04 3.51
C GLN A 79 -16.79 2.51 3.99
#